data_AF-A0A382W8Z3-F1
#
_entry.id   AF-A0A382W8Z3-F1
#
_cell.length_a   1.000
_cell.length_b   1.000
_cell.length_c   1.000
_cell.angle_alpha   90.00
_cell.angle_beta   90.00
_cell.angle_gamma   90.00
#
_symmetry.space_group_name_H-M   'P 1'
#
loop_
_entity.id
_entity.type
_entity.pdbx_description
1 polymer ?
#
loop_
_entity_poly.entity_id
_entity_poly.type
_entity_poly.pdbx_seq_one_letter_code
_entity_poly.pdbx_strand_id
1 'polypeptide(L)'
;QNLIIKVLKNDEEISYVNNSIKKHGEKMETLAGSIYKFFDQPTNIIFIRVYAIKSIKGEILQYAYDVFSAMGDGWWNIMRINGIKKSIQEIESSILGGISNYIIEVKNNFARGKVIKIEGNYVYINPMGLKMKKNMNLIGYRKWNLYDNDGDGFTDKDSSYYAFFNDVKEGLDYIKNTEKYNKEKIYLEEIYNALTSDSLRWVPKGKVSRSHRYSLKVVSVKDSVVIAELLEITPWTRVNVGDGISLD
;
A
#
# COMPACT_ATOMS: atom_id res chain seq x y z
N GLN A 1 -4.06 21.66 12.24
CA GLN A 1 -4.46 20.49 13.03
C GLN A 1 -3.22 20.03 13.78
N ASN A 2 -3.28 20.00 15.11
CA ASN A 2 -2.12 19.69 15.97
C ASN A 2 -1.97 18.17 16.04
N LEU A 3 -0.96 17.63 15.36
CA LEU A 3 -0.56 16.23 15.50
C LEU A 3 0.13 16.09 16.86
N ILE A 4 -0.49 15.39 17.81
CA ILE A 4 0.13 15.07 19.10
C ILE A 4 0.76 13.69 18.95
N ILE A 5 2.10 13.63 18.95
CA ILE A 5 2.86 12.38 18.91
C ILE A 5 3.26 12.05 20.35
N LYS A 6 2.69 10.99 20.93
CA LYS A 6 3.11 10.44 22.22
C LYS A 6 4.03 9.25 21.98
N VAL A 7 5.28 9.36 22.38
CA VAL A 7 6.25 8.25 22.36
C VAL A 7 6.17 7.53 23.71
N LEU A 8 5.84 6.25 23.68
CA LEU A 8 5.74 5.40 24.88
C LEU A 8 7.14 5.24 25.49
N LYS A 9 7.27 5.51 26.79
CA LYS A 9 8.58 5.49 27.49
C LYS A 9 8.54 4.79 28.86
N ASN A 10 7.38 4.32 29.33
CA ASN A 10 7.28 3.66 30.63
C ASN A 10 7.06 2.14 30.49
N ASP A 11 7.53 1.38 31.49
CA ASP A 11 7.55 -0.09 31.46
C ASP A 11 6.15 -0.70 31.46
N GLU A 12 5.16 -0.01 32.03
CA GLU A 12 3.77 -0.45 32.07
C GLU A 12 3.14 -0.45 30.67
N GLU A 13 3.27 0.66 29.94
CA GLU A 13 2.79 0.80 28.56
C GLU A 13 3.45 -0.25 27.65
N ILE A 14 4.77 -0.46 27.79
CA ILE A 14 5.52 -1.46 27.03
C ILE A 14 5.04 -2.88 27.37
N SER A 15 4.86 -3.18 28.66
CA SER A 15 4.38 -4.49 29.13
C SER A 15 2.97 -4.78 28.60
N TYR A 16 2.08 -3.79 28.64
CA TYR A 16 0.72 -3.93 28.13
C TYR A 16 0.69 -4.24 26.63
N VAL A 17 1.45 -3.47 25.82
CA VAL A 17 1.53 -3.70 24.37
C VAL A 17 2.09 -5.09 24.08
N ASN A 18 3.15 -5.51 24.77
CA ASN A 18 3.75 -6.84 24.61
C ASN A 18 2.77 -7.97 24.95
N ASN A 19 2.03 -7.84 26.06
CA ASN A 19 1.03 -8.82 26.47
C ASN A 19 -0.15 -8.86 25.49
N SER A 20 -0.57 -7.71 24.98
CA SER A 20 -1.61 -7.61 23.95
C SER A 20 -1.19 -8.31 22.66
N ILE A 21 0.07 -8.14 22.23
CA ILE A 21 0.62 -8.86 21.07
C ILE A 21 0.62 -10.37 21.30
N LYS A 22 1.05 -10.85 22.46
CA LYS A 22 1.04 -12.29 22.77
C LYS A 22 -0.38 -12.86 22.75
N LYS A 23 -1.37 -12.10 23.23
CA LYS A 23 -2.76 -12.53 23.35
C LYS A 23 -3.55 -12.41 22.05
N HIS A 24 -3.24 -11.42 21.22
CA HIS A 24 -4.07 -11.00 20.08
C HIS A 24 -3.30 -10.93 18.74
N GLY A 25 -2.02 -11.30 18.71
CA GLY A 25 -1.14 -11.09 17.56
C GLY A 25 -1.60 -11.75 16.25
N GLU A 26 -2.44 -12.78 16.33
CA GLU A 26 -3.04 -13.46 15.17
C GLU A 26 -4.21 -12.68 14.55
N LYS A 27 -4.90 -11.85 15.33
CA LYS A 27 -6.07 -11.08 14.91
C LYS A 27 -5.83 -9.59 15.09
N MET A 28 -5.39 -8.94 14.01
CA MET A 28 -4.97 -7.55 14.00
C MET A 28 -6.03 -6.59 14.55
N GLU A 29 -7.31 -6.87 14.30
CA GLU A 29 -8.45 -6.09 14.78
C GLU A 29 -8.47 -6.08 16.32
N THR A 30 -8.31 -7.24 16.95
CA THR A 30 -8.31 -7.37 18.41
C THR A 30 -7.05 -6.80 19.05
N LEU A 31 -5.91 -6.90 18.37
CA LEU A 31 -4.67 -6.26 18.80
C LEU A 31 -4.80 -4.74 18.76
N ALA A 32 -5.22 -4.16 17.63
CA ALA A 32 -5.37 -2.71 17.50
C ALA A 32 -6.42 -2.17 18.47
N GLY A 33 -7.56 -2.85 18.62
CA GLY A 33 -8.63 -2.43 19.52
C GLY A 33 -8.27 -2.50 21.01
N SER A 34 -7.47 -3.50 21.44
CA SER A 34 -6.99 -3.57 22.83
C SER A 34 -6.03 -2.41 23.15
N ILE A 35 -5.08 -2.14 22.26
CA ILE A 35 -4.13 -1.04 22.42
C ILE A 35 -4.86 0.32 22.37
N TYR A 36 -5.82 0.50 21.45
CA TYR A 36 -6.65 1.71 21.37
C TYR A 36 -7.37 2.03 22.69
N LYS A 37 -7.99 1.03 23.32
CA LYS A 37 -8.71 1.22 24.59
C LYS A 37 -7.80 1.62 25.74
N PHE A 38 -6.58 1.07 25.77
CA PHE A 38 -5.61 1.37 26.81
C PHE A 38 -5.05 2.81 26.74
N PHE A 39 -4.94 3.37 25.53
CA PHE A 39 -4.44 4.74 25.32
C PHE A 39 -5.53 5.80 25.22
N ASP A 40 -6.63 5.62 25.96
CA ASP A 40 -7.75 6.57 25.99
C ASP A 40 -8.35 6.88 24.61
N GLN A 41 -8.43 5.86 23.76
CA GLN A 41 -9.23 5.89 22.52
C GLN A 41 -8.80 6.98 21.52
N PRO A 42 -7.52 7.02 21.09
CA PRO A 42 -7.02 8.07 20.20
C PRO A 42 -7.67 7.97 18.81
N THR A 43 -7.89 9.09 18.13
CA THR A 43 -8.50 9.11 16.78
C THR A 43 -7.77 8.23 15.77
N ASN A 44 -6.45 8.11 15.92
CA ASN A 44 -5.59 7.24 15.15
C ASN A 44 -4.50 6.69 16.07
N ILE A 45 -4.10 5.44 15.84
CA ILE A 45 -2.97 4.83 16.51
C ILE A 45 -1.95 4.35 15.49
N ILE A 46 -0.67 4.67 15.73
CA ILE A 46 0.48 4.07 15.06
C ILE A 46 1.34 3.43 16.15
N PHE A 47 1.68 2.16 15.97
CA PHE A 47 2.65 1.49 16.84
C PHE A 47 3.66 0.71 16.02
N ILE A 48 4.88 0.65 16.56
CA ILE A 48 6.06 0.18 15.83
C ILE A 48 6.70 -0.91 16.65
N ARG A 49 7.10 -1.99 15.99
CA ARG A 49 7.85 -3.08 16.60
C ARG A 49 9.14 -3.25 15.85
N VAL A 50 10.23 -3.39 16.61
CA VAL A 50 11.56 -3.63 16.09
C VAL A 50 12.15 -4.83 16.82
N TYR A 51 12.65 -5.78 16.05
CA TYR A 51 13.24 -7.01 16.55
C TYR A 51 14.66 -7.15 16.01
N ALA A 52 15.60 -7.56 16.86
CA ALA A 52 16.91 -8.02 16.42
C ALA A 52 16.87 -9.54 16.21
N ILE A 53 17.19 -9.99 15.00
CA ILE A 53 17.38 -11.39 14.66
C ILE A 53 18.82 -11.74 14.98
N LYS A 54 19.02 -12.59 15.98
CA LYS A 54 20.35 -12.99 16.46
C LYS A 54 20.71 -14.39 15.99
N SER A 55 21.99 -14.63 15.75
CA SER A 55 22.54 -15.96 15.61
C SER A 55 22.45 -16.73 16.93
N ILE A 56 22.68 -18.05 16.89
CA ILE A 56 22.79 -18.89 18.10
C ILE A 56 23.91 -18.39 19.03
N LYS A 57 24.92 -17.70 18.50
CA LYS A 57 26.03 -17.11 19.25
C LYS A 57 25.71 -15.72 19.83
N GLY A 58 24.50 -15.20 19.63
CA GLY A 58 24.05 -13.91 20.14
C GLY A 58 24.39 -12.70 19.26
N GLU A 59 25.08 -12.90 18.13
CA GLU A 59 25.42 -11.86 17.17
C GLU A 59 24.15 -11.39 16.42
N ILE A 60 23.96 -10.09 16.27
CA ILE A 60 22.83 -9.56 15.50
C ILE A 60 23.12 -9.74 14.01
N LEU A 61 22.29 -10.53 13.33
CA LEU A 61 22.39 -10.78 11.90
C LEU A 61 21.59 -9.75 11.09
N GLN A 62 20.37 -9.46 11.55
CA GLN A 62 19.39 -8.62 10.86
C GLN A 62 18.44 -7.97 11.86
N TYR A 63 17.71 -6.97 11.40
CA TYR A 63 16.59 -6.37 12.12
C TYR A 63 15.31 -6.58 11.34
N ALA A 64 14.23 -6.93 12.04
CA ALA A 64 12.89 -6.95 11.49
C ALA A 64 12.07 -5.82 12.09
N TYR A 65 11.16 -5.25 11.30
CA TYR A 65 10.22 -4.25 11.79
C TYR A 65 8.80 -4.48 11.30
N ASP A 66 7.87 -3.97 12.10
CA ASP A 66 6.48 -3.78 11.71
C ASP A 66 6.03 -2.38 12.12
N VAL A 67 5.39 -1.65 11.20
CA VAL A 67 4.65 -0.41 11.46
C VAL A 67 3.17 -0.69 11.25
N PHE A 68 2.40 -0.59 12.33
CA PHE A 68 0.95 -0.75 12.31
C PHE A 68 0.28 0.62 12.41
N SER A 69 -0.80 0.80 11.66
CA SER A 69 -1.69 1.95 11.77
C SER A 69 -3.14 1.51 11.71
N ALA A 70 -3.99 2.13 12.52
CA ALA A 70 -5.44 1.94 12.44
C ALA A 70 -6.18 3.24 12.83
N MET A 71 -7.37 3.42 12.26
CA MET A 71 -8.29 4.49 12.63
C MET A 71 -9.28 4.03 13.69
N GLY A 72 -9.61 4.93 14.62
CA GLY A 72 -10.57 4.66 15.68
C GLY A 72 -10.20 3.42 16.48
N ASP A 73 -11.19 2.59 16.80
CA ASP A 73 -11.07 1.40 17.64
C ASP A 73 -10.39 0.18 16.99
N GLY A 74 -9.66 0.38 15.89
CA GLY A 74 -8.88 -0.66 15.23
C GLY A 74 -9.61 -1.40 14.11
N TRP A 75 -10.84 -1.00 13.75
CA TRP A 75 -11.68 -1.72 12.79
C TRP A 75 -11.61 -1.15 11.36
N TRP A 76 -11.10 0.06 11.18
CA TRP A 76 -11.16 0.78 9.90
C TRP A 76 -9.74 1.10 9.39
N ASN A 77 -9.48 0.76 8.12
CA ASN A 77 -8.23 1.06 7.40
C ASN A 77 -6.95 0.61 8.13
N ILE A 78 -6.92 -0.66 8.56
CA ILE A 78 -5.71 -1.27 9.13
C ILE A 78 -4.63 -1.33 8.05
N MET A 79 -3.47 -0.73 8.31
CA MET A 79 -2.31 -0.81 7.45
C MET A 79 -1.13 -1.43 8.19
N ARG A 80 -0.40 -2.31 7.50
CA ARG A 80 0.84 -2.92 7.98
C ARG A 80 1.93 -2.75 6.94
N ILE A 81 3.05 -2.20 7.37
CA ILE A 81 4.31 -2.18 6.62
C ILE A 81 5.30 -2.97 7.45
N ASN A 82 6.01 -3.89 6.82
CA ASN A 82 7.02 -4.69 7.47
C ASN A 82 8.24 -4.85 6.58
N GLY A 83 9.32 -5.34 7.16
CA GLY A 83 10.51 -5.68 6.41
C GLY A 83 11.63 -6.17 7.29
N ILE A 84 12.65 -6.69 6.61
CA ILE A 84 13.91 -7.13 7.22
C ILE A 84 15.05 -6.32 6.60
N LYS A 85 15.95 -5.81 7.43
CA LYS A 85 17.09 -4.97 7.05
C LYS A 85 18.36 -5.44 7.75
N LYS A 86 19.52 -5.14 7.17
CA LYS A 86 20.80 -5.58 7.73
C LYS A 86 21.34 -4.60 8.77
N SER A 87 20.97 -3.32 8.68
CA SER A 87 21.45 -2.28 9.58
C SER A 87 20.31 -1.52 10.28
N ILE A 88 20.65 -0.86 11.39
CA ILE A 88 19.72 -0.04 12.16
C ILE A 88 19.32 1.26 11.43
N GLN A 89 20.19 1.79 10.58
CA GLN A 89 19.91 2.98 9.78
C GLN A 89 18.89 2.68 8.67
N GLU A 90 18.99 1.52 8.03
CA GLU A 90 18.04 1.10 6.98
C GLU A 90 16.62 0.90 7.53
N ILE A 91 16.51 0.29 8.71
CA ILE A 91 15.24 0.09 9.40
C ILE A 91 14.65 1.41 9.87
N GLU A 92 15.45 2.32 10.43
CA GLU A 92 14.98 3.64 10.83
C GLU A 92 14.37 4.40 9.66
N SER A 93 15.08 4.50 8.54
CA SER A 93 14.56 5.13 7.32
C SER A 93 13.27 4.47 6.81
N SER A 94 13.22 3.13 6.84
CA SER A 94 12.02 2.39 6.42
C SER A 94 10.82 2.64 7.34
N ILE A 95 11.05 2.71 8.65
CA ILE A 95 10.03 3.00 9.66
C ILE A 95 9.51 4.43 9.48
N LEU A 96 10.40 5.41 9.35
CA LEU A 96 10.04 6.82 9.16
C LEU A 96 9.22 7.02 7.87
N GLY A 97 9.59 6.35 6.78
CA GLY A 97 8.80 6.32 5.56
C GLY A 97 7.40 5.73 5.79
N GLY A 98 7.31 4.62 6.51
CA GLY A 98 6.03 4.00 6.87
C GLY A 98 5.11 4.92 7.68
N ILE A 99 5.65 5.57 8.72
CA ILE A 99 4.91 6.53 9.55
C ILE A 99 4.43 7.72 8.69
N SER A 100 5.32 8.27 7.88
CA SER A 100 5.01 9.44 7.03
C SER A 100 3.86 9.13 6.08
N ASN A 101 3.90 7.97 5.41
CA ASN A 101 2.83 7.50 4.54
C ASN A 101 1.49 7.41 5.29
N TYR A 102 1.49 6.84 6.50
CA TYR A 102 0.25 6.75 7.30
C TYR A 102 -0.31 8.10 7.71
N ILE A 103 0.55 9.04 8.12
CA ILE A 103 0.10 10.40 8.46
C ILE A 103 -0.51 11.08 7.24
N ILE A 104 0.08 10.91 6.06
CA ILE A 104 -0.45 11.45 4.80
C ILE A 104 -1.82 10.85 4.49
N GLU A 105 -1.96 9.53 4.58
CA GLU A 105 -3.21 8.81 4.37
C GLU A 105 -4.33 9.30 5.29
N VAL A 106 -4.06 9.40 6.59
CA VAL A 106 -5.02 9.86 7.60
C VAL A 106 -5.43 11.31 7.36
N LYS A 107 -4.47 12.21 7.08
CA LYS A 107 -4.76 13.62 6.77
C LYS A 107 -5.65 13.80 5.55
N ASN A 108 -5.58 12.86 4.61
CA ASN A 108 -6.39 12.86 3.39
C ASN A 108 -7.61 11.95 3.49
N ASN A 109 -7.96 11.47 4.69
CA ASN A 109 -9.09 10.57 4.94
C ASN A 109 -9.09 9.36 3.99
N PHE A 110 -7.91 8.84 3.65
CA PHE A 110 -7.72 7.74 2.70
C PHE A 110 -8.40 7.99 1.33
N ALA A 111 -8.65 9.26 0.97
CA ALA A 111 -9.28 9.60 -0.28
C ALA A 111 -8.41 9.14 -1.45
N ARG A 112 -9.05 8.77 -2.55
CA ARG A 112 -8.40 8.35 -3.79
C ARG A 112 -9.04 9.09 -4.94
N GLY A 113 -8.22 9.74 -5.75
CA GLY A 113 -8.66 10.36 -6.99
C GLY A 113 -8.85 9.29 -8.06
N LYS A 114 -9.44 9.69 -9.18
CA LYS A 114 -9.68 8.81 -10.31
C LYS A 114 -9.34 9.50 -11.60
N VAL A 115 -8.61 8.82 -12.48
CA VAL A 115 -8.39 9.31 -13.85
C VAL A 115 -9.72 9.31 -14.60
N ILE A 116 -10.07 10.44 -15.19
CA ILE A 116 -11.31 10.63 -15.96
C ILE A 116 -11.07 10.85 -17.45
N LYS A 117 -9.89 11.35 -17.83
CA LYS A 117 -9.53 11.64 -19.22
C LYS A 117 -8.01 11.73 -19.38
N ILE A 118 -7.51 11.42 -20.57
CA ILE A 118 -6.09 11.46 -20.93
C ILE A 118 -5.96 12.19 -22.27
N GLU A 119 -5.02 13.15 -22.38
CA GLU A 119 -4.71 13.86 -23.62
C GLU A 119 -3.19 14.02 -23.76
N GLY A 120 -2.57 13.21 -24.63
CA GLY A 120 -1.11 13.14 -24.70
C GLY A 120 -0.52 12.78 -23.34
N ASN A 121 0.38 13.63 -22.84
CA ASN A 121 1.02 13.44 -21.52
C ASN A 121 0.20 14.04 -20.36
N TYR A 122 -0.97 14.62 -20.62
CA TYR A 122 -1.82 15.21 -19.59
C TYR A 122 -2.89 14.22 -19.12
N VAL A 123 -2.99 14.08 -17.81
CA VAL A 123 -3.96 13.24 -17.11
C VAL A 123 -4.94 14.13 -16.35
N TYR A 124 -6.22 13.98 -16.65
CA TYR A 124 -7.31 14.67 -15.98
C TYR A 124 -7.86 13.77 -14.89
N ILE A 125 -7.98 14.32 -13.70
CA ILE A 125 -8.24 13.59 -12.47
C ILE A 125 -9.46 14.21 -11.78
N ASN A 126 -10.43 13.37 -11.43
CA ASN A 126 -11.42 13.73 -10.42
C ASN A 126 -10.78 13.50 -9.03
N PRO A 127 -10.60 14.54 -8.20
CA PRO A 127 -9.92 14.40 -6.92
C PRO A 127 -10.70 13.56 -5.90
N MET A 128 -12.03 13.42 -6.03
CA MET A 128 -12.89 12.63 -5.13
C MET A 128 -12.60 12.84 -3.63
N GLY A 129 -12.29 14.09 -3.25
CA GLY A 129 -11.95 14.48 -1.87
C GLY A 129 -10.46 14.60 -1.56
N LEU A 130 -9.55 14.17 -2.45
CA LEU A 130 -8.12 14.45 -2.33
C LEU A 130 -7.84 15.95 -2.45
N LYS A 131 -7.12 16.49 -1.48
CA LYS A 131 -6.72 17.90 -1.46
C LYS A 131 -5.42 18.11 -2.22
N MET A 132 -5.52 18.33 -3.53
CA MET A 132 -4.38 18.53 -4.41
C MET A 132 -4.04 20.01 -4.61
N LYS A 133 -2.76 20.31 -4.84
CA LYS A 133 -2.25 21.65 -5.16
C LYS A 133 -1.28 21.57 -6.33
N LYS A 134 -1.12 22.68 -7.04
CA LYS A 134 -0.10 22.81 -8.11
C LYS A 134 1.28 22.39 -7.59
N ASN A 135 2.04 21.72 -8.45
CA ASN A 135 3.38 21.16 -8.21
C ASN A 135 3.44 19.98 -7.23
N MET A 136 2.32 19.44 -6.75
CA MET A 136 2.33 18.17 -6.00
C MET A 136 2.68 16.99 -6.92
N ASN A 137 3.46 16.06 -6.40
CA ASN A 137 3.66 14.75 -7.01
C ASN A 137 2.50 13.83 -6.62
N LEU A 138 2.05 13.02 -7.57
CA LEU A 138 1.00 12.02 -7.38
C LEU A 138 1.48 10.67 -7.88
N ILE A 139 0.93 9.61 -7.28
CA ILE A 139 1.08 8.25 -7.75
C ILE A 139 -0.23 7.84 -8.41
N GLY A 140 -0.15 7.50 -9.69
CA GLY A 140 -1.20 6.74 -10.37
C GLY A 140 -0.95 5.25 -10.28
N TYR A 141 -2.03 4.48 -10.15
CA TYR A 141 -1.94 3.03 -10.08
C TYR A 141 -3.13 2.36 -10.75
N ARG A 142 -2.83 1.24 -11.41
CA ARG A 142 -3.84 0.40 -12.02
C ARG A 142 -4.66 -0.34 -10.96
N LYS A 143 -5.99 -0.34 -11.13
CA LYS A 143 -6.94 -1.09 -10.32
C LYS A 143 -7.80 -1.97 -11.23
N TRP A 144 -7.84 -3.26 -10.94
CA TRP A 144 -8.73 -4.21 -11.59
C TRP A 144 -9.82 -4.59 -10.60
N ASN A 145 -11.09 -4.35 -10.95
CA ASN A 145 -12.20 -4.70 -10.09
C ASN A 145 -12.68 -6.09 -10.49
N LEU A 146 -12.31 -7.08 -9.68
CA LEU A 146 -12.55 -8.49 -9.96
C LEU A 146 -13.84 -8.92 -9.27
N TYR A 147 -14.77 -9.50 -10.04
CA TYR A 147 -16.10 -9.92 -9.58
C TYR A 147 -16.38 -11.36 -9.99
N ASP A 148 -17.10 -12.08 -9.14
CA ASP A 148 -17.62 -13.42 -9.42
C ASP A 148 -18.99 -13.27 -10.09
N ASN A 149 -18.96 -13.14 -11.42
CA ASN A 149 -20.14 -12.80 -12.20
C ASN A 149 -21.07 -13.99 -12.46
N ASP A 150 -20.56 -15.23 -12.39
CA ASP A 150 -21.32 -16.48 -12.56
C ASP A 150 -21.61 -17.20 -11.24
N GLY A 151 -21.09 -16.72 -10.11
CA GLY A 151 -21.42 -17.17 -8.77
C GLY A 151 -20.80 -18.50 -8.39
N ASP A 152 -19.71 -18.90 -9.06
CA ASP A 152 -19.06 -20.18 -8.85
C ASP A 152 -17.95 -20.13 -7.77
N GLY A 153 -17.80 -18.98 -7.12
CA GLY A 153 -16.81 -18.69 -6.09
C GLY A 153 -15.55 -18.02 -6.63
N PHE A 154 -15.49 -17.71 -7.92
CA PHE A 154 -14.26 -17.29 -8.59
C PHE A 154 -14.45 -16.10 -9.54
N THR A 155 -13.37 -15.36 -9.78
CA THR A 155 -13.39 -14.14 -10.61
C THR A 155 -12.86 -14.35 -12.02
N ASP A 156 -12.59 -15.59 -12.43
CA ASP A 156 -11.92 -15.94 -13.69
C ASP A 156 -12.76 -15.67 -14.94
N LYS A 157 -14.06 -15.35 -14.77
CA LYS A 157 -14.96 -14.92 -15.85
C LYS A 157 -15.09 -13.40 -15.97
N ASP A 158 -14.46 -12.61 -15.10
CA ASP A 158 -14.53 -11.16 -15.17
C ASP A 158 -13.60 -10.59 -16.25
N SER A 159 -14.09 -9.62 -17.03
CA SER A 159 -13.26 -8.93 -18.02
C SER A 159 -12.00 -8.27 -17.41
N SER A 160 -12.10 -7.78 -16.17
CA SER A 160 -10.98 -7.20 -15.43
C SER A 160 -9.97 -8.26 -14.99
N TYR A 161 -10.37 -9.52 -14.83
CA TYR A 161 -9.44 -10.63 -14.59
C TYR A 161 -8.53 -10.83 -15.79
N TYR A 162 -9.10 -10.91 -16.99
CA TYR A 162 -8.32 -11.03 -18.22
C TYR A 162 -7.46 -9.81 -18.50
N ALA A 163 -7.98 -8.60 -18.21
CA ALA A 163 -7.17 -7.38 -18.30
C ALA A 163 -5.97 -7.44 -17.35
N PHE A 164 -6.17 -7.90 -16.11
CA PHE A 164 -5.07 -8.06 -15.16
C PHE A 164 -4.06 -9.12 -15.60
N PHE A 165 -4.54 -10.26 -16.08
CA PHE A 165 -3.69 -11.33 -16.61
C PHE A 165 -2.83 -10.84 -17.78
N ASN A 166 -3.42 -10.10 -18.72
CA ASN A 166 -2.70 -9.55 -19.86
C ASN A 166 -1.67 -8.50 -19.43
N ASP A 167 -2.03 -7.58 -18.51
CA ASP A 167 -1.09 -6.57 -17.99
C ASP A 167 0.12 -7.25 -17.31
N VAL A 168 -0.11 -8.30 -16.51
CA VAL A 168 0.97 -9.10 -15.88
C VAL A 168 1.83 -9.80 -16.93
N LYS A 169 1.21 -10.40 -17.94
CA LYS A 169 1.92 -11.09 -19.03
C LYS A 169 2.78 -10.12 -19.84
N GLU A 170 2.25 -8.96 -20.22
CA GLU A 170 3.00 -7.90 -20.91
C GLU A 170 4.22 -7.46 -20.08
N GLY A 171 4.05 -7.26 -18.78
CA GLY A 171 5.15 -6.93 -17.88
C GLY A 171 6.23 -8.01 -17.82
N LEU A 172 5.85 -9.28 -17.72
CA LEU A 172 6.82 -10.39 -17.75
C LEU A 172 7.55 -10.50 -19.08
N ASP A 173 6.84 -10.38 -20.20
CA ASP A 173 7.44 -10.50 -21.52
C ASP A 173 8.43 -9.36 -21.80
N TYR A 174 8.16 -8.16 -21.29
CA TYR A 174 9.14 -7.07 -21.29
C TYR A 174 10.35 -7.40 -20.40
N ILE A 175 10.11 -7.79 -19.14
CA ILE A 175 11.18 -7.95 -18.14
C ILE A 175 12.10 -9.14 -18.45
N LYS A 176 11.60 -10.20 -19.08
CA LYS A 176 12.43 -11.36 -19.50
C LYS A 176 13.61 -10.95 -20.40
N ASN A 177 13.48 -9.84 -21.13
CA ASN A 177 14.46 -9.35 -22.09
C ASN A 177 15.35 -8.22 -21.53
N THR A 178 15.37 -7.99 -20.22
CA THR A 178 16.19 -6.95 -19.60
C THR A 178 16.80 -7.40 -18.27
N GLU A 179 17.99 -6.86 -17.95
CA GLU A 179 18.64 -7.04 -16.65
C GLU A 179 18.09 -6.08 -15.56
N LYS A 180 17.17 -5.18 -15.94
CA LYS A 180 16.51 -4.24 -15.03
C LYS A 180 15.27 -4.87 -14.38
N TYR A 181 14.76 -4.25 -13.30
CA TYR A 181 13.47 -4.59 -12.67
C TYR A 181 13.38 -5.97 -11.99
N ASN A 182 14.47 -6.43 -11.37
CA ASN A 182 14.50 -7.74 -10.68
C ASN A 182 13.42 -7.91 -9.59
N LYS A 183 13.03 -6.83 -8.89
CA LYS A 183 11.98 -6.89 -7.86
C LYS A 183 10.60 -7.07 -8.49
N GLU A 184 10.32 -6.33 -9.56
CA GLU A 184 9.09 -6.44 -10.32
C GLU A 184 8.98 -7.79 -10.99
N LYS A 185 10.10 -8.36 -11.48
CA LYS A 185 10.16 -9.71 -12.04
C LYS A 185 9.60 -10.76 -11.07
N ILE A 186 10.18 -10.84 -9.88
CA ILE A 186 9.77 -11.81 -8.85
C ILE A 186 8.27 -11.66 -8.54
N TYR A 187 7.82 -10.42 -8.32
CA TYR A 187 6.42 -10.13 -8.03
C TYR A 187 5.46 -10.53 -9.16
N LEU A 188 5.82 -10.24 -10.41
CA LEU A 188 4.99 -10.58 -11.57
C LEU A 188 5.00 -12.10 -11.84
N GLU A 189 6.12 -12.80 -11.63
CA GLU A 189 6.21 -14.26 -11.76
C GLU A 189 5.33 -14.96 -10.72
N GLU A 190 5.36 -14.52 -9.46
CA GLU A 190 4.48 -15.03 -8.39
C GLU A 190 3.00 -14.87 -8.77
N ILE A 191 2.63 -13.70 -9.28
CA ILE A 191 1.25 -13.41 -9.69
C ILE A 191 0.85 -14.26 -10.91
N TYR A 192 1.71 -14.34 -11.92
CA TYR A 192 1.44 -15.10 -13.13
C TYR A 192 1.22 -16.57 -12.81
N ASN A 193 2.10 -17.16 -12.01
CA ASN A 193 1.96 -18.55 -11.56
C ASN A 193 0.65 -18.78 -10.80
N ALA A 194 0.23 -17.82 -9.95
CA ALA A 194 -1.06 -17.90 -9.26
C ALA A 194 -2.25 -17.81 -10.24
N LEU A 195 -2.16 -16.95 -11.24
CA LEU A 195 -3.18 -16.75 -12.28
C LEU A 195 -3.34 -17.95 -13.23
N THR A 196 -2.28 -18.73 -13.45
CA THR A 196 -2.28 -19.89 -14.34
C THR A 196 -2.42 -21.22 -13.61
N SER A 197 -2.52 -21.22 -12.28
CA SER A 197 -2.61 -22.45 -11.51
C SER A 197 -4.01 -23.05 -11.58
N ASP A 198 -4.11 -24.32 -12.01
CA ASP A 198 -5.39 -25.06 -12.06
C ASP A 198 -6.04 -25.24 -10.67
N SER A 199 -5.27 -25.10 -9.57
CA SER A 199 -5.75 -25.38 -8.22
C SER A 199 -6.42 -24.19 -7.52
N LEU A 200 -6.36 -22.98 -8.10
CA LEU A 200 -6.72 -21.74 -7.40
C LEU A 200 -7.29 -20.71 -8.39
N ARG A 201 -8.48 -21.01 -8.93
CA ARG A 201 -9.35 -19.96 -9.45
C ARG A 201 -9.42 -18.83 -8.40
N TRP A 202 -9.25 -17.58 -8.84
CA TRP A 202 -8.90 -16.50 -7.94
C TRP A 202 -10.15 -15.82 -7.34
N VAL A 203 -10.15 -15.59 -6.02
CA VAL A 203 -11.28 -15.06 -5.22
C VAL A 203 -11.23 -13.54 -4.86
N PRO A 204 -10.41 -12.65 -5.47
CA PRO A 204 -10.13 -11.36 -4.86
C PRO A 204 -11.24 -10.34 -5.17
N LYS A 205 -11.60 -9.55 -4.16
CA LYS A 205 -12.46 -8.36 -4.32
C LYS A 205 -11.58 -7.12 -4.56
N GLY A 206 -11.21 -6.91 -5.83
CA GLY A 206 -10.41 -5.79 -6.31
C GLY A 206 -8.90 -5.96 -6.12
N LYS A 207 -8.13 -5.81 -7.21
CA LYS A 207 -6.66 -5.90 -7.25
C LYS A 207 -6.05 -4.54 -7.56
N VAL A 208 -4.99 -4.22 -6.83
CA VAL A 208 -4.07 -3.12 -7.14
C VAL A 208 -2.66 -3.70 -7.32
N SER A 209 -1.88 -3.15 -8.25
CA SER A 209 -0.51 -3.59 -8.50
C SER A 209 0.47 -2.45 -8.29
N ARG A 210 1.56 -2.74 -7.57
CA ARG A 210 2.67 -1.79 -7.41
C ARG A 210 3.54 -1.70 -8.65
N SER A 211 3.60 -2.76 -9.45
CA SER A 211 4.38 -2.81 -10.71
C SER A 211 3.70 -2.08 -11.87
N HIS A 212 2.45 -1.66 -11.70
CA HIS A 212 1.67 -0.90 -12.67
C HIS A 212 1.34 0.50 -12.11
N ARG A 213 2.41 1.21 -11.72
CA ARG A 213 2.36 2.56 -11.19
C ARG A 213 3.02 3.54 -12.13
N TYR A 214 2.63 4.80 -12.01
CA TYR A 214 3.22 5.91 -12.74
C TYR A 214 3.22 7.16 -11.87
N SER A 215 4.16 8.05 -12.15
CA SER A 215 4.36 9.30 -11.42
C SER A 215 3.78 10.44 -12.21
N LEU A 216 3.01 11.31 -11.53
CA LEU A 216 2.43 12.51 -12.13
C LEU A 216 2.84 13.75 -11.35
N LYS A 217 2.82 14.90 -12.02
CA LYS A 217 2.96 16.22 -11.36
C LYS A 217 1.75 17.09 -11.64
N VAL A 218 1.12 17.62 -10.59
CA VAL A 218 -0.03 18.51 -10.74
C VAL A 218 0.39 19.82 -11.40
N VAL A 219 -0.17 20.11 -12.57
CA VAL A 219 0.07 21.36 -13.31
C VAL A 219 -1.00 22.41 -13.03
N SER A 220 -2.24 21.97 -12.79
CA SER A 220 -3.39 22.85 -12.55
C SER A 220 -4.45 22.17 -11.68
N VAL A 221 -5.10 22.96 -10.83
CA VAL A 221 -6.27 22.55 -10.04
C VAL A 221 -7.40 23.50 -10.39
N LYS A 222 -8.50 22.99 -10.96
CA LYS A 222 -9.69 23.77 -11.33
C LYS A 222 -10.89 23.09 -10.68
N ASP A 223 -11.54 23.71 -9.71
CA ASP A 223 -12.73 23.23 -8.98
C ASP A 223 -12.89 21.69 -8.87
N SER A 224 -13.51 21.04 -9.86
CA SER A 224 -13.82 19.61 -9.88
C SER A 224 -12.80 18.72 -10.60
N VAL A 225 -11.77 19.30 -11.24
CA VAL A 225 -10.79 18.60 -12.08
C VAL A 225 -9.37 19.07 -11.79
N VAL A 226 -8.50 18.10 -11.55
CA VAL A 226 -7.06 18.31 -11.46
C VAL A 226 -6.43 17.85 -12.76
N ILE A 227 -5.49 18.64 -13.29
CA ILE A 227 -4.70 18.30 -14.46
C ILE A 227 -3.28 18.04 -13.97
N ALA A 228 -2.74 16.89 -14.33
CA ALA A 228 -1.38 16.49 -14.02
C ALA A 228 -0.63 16.05 -15.28
N GLU A 229 0.67 16.25 -15.30
CA GLU A 229 1.56 15.79 -16.36
C GLU A 229 2.20 14.46 -15.96
N LEU A 230 2.25 13.51 -16.89
CA LEU A 230 2.93 12.23 -16.73
C LEU A 230 4.44 12.44 -16.71
N LEU A 231 5.10 12.04 -15.61
CA LEU A 231 6.54 12.16 -15.44
C LEU A 231 7.27 10.88 -15.84
N GLU A 232 6.84 9.76 -15.23
CA GLU A 232 7.50 8.47 -15.37
C GLU A 232 6.45 7.37 -15.36
N ILE A 233 6.65 6.36 -16.20
CA ILE A 233 5.82 5.17 -16.30
C ILE A 233 6.70 3.99 -16.64
N THR A 234 6.41 2.83 -16.06
CA THR A 234 7.15 1.62 -16.46
C THR A 234 6.77 1.22 -17.89
N PRO A 235 7.69 0.60 -18.65
CA PRO A 235 7.49 0.33 -20.07
C PRO A 235 6.26 -0.52 -20.44
N TRP A 236 5.78 -1.34 -19.50
CA TRP A 236 4.61 -2.21 -19.67
C TRP A 236 3.33 -1.62 -19.04
N THR A 237 3.40 -0.42 -18.46
CA THR A 237 2.24 0.23 -17.83
C THR A 237 1.63 1.26 -18.75
N ARG A 238 0.32 1.43 -18.63
CA ARG A 238 -0.44 2.46 -19.36
C ARG A 238 -1.32 3.22 -18.38
N VAL A 239 -1.45 4.53 -18.59
CA VAL A 239 -2.46 5.34 -17.91
C VAL A 239 -3.82 4.99 -18.52
N ASN A 240 -4.80 4.67 -17.69
CA ASN A 240 -6.14 4.33 -18.14
C ASN A 240 -7.20 5.15 -17.41
N VAL A 241 -8.31 5.42 -18.10
CA VAL A 241 -9.51 5.95 -17.43
C VAL A 241 -9.95 4.97 -16.36
N GLY A 242 -10.20 5.50 -15.17
CA GLY A 242 -10.57 4.73 -13.99
C GLY A 242 -9.43 4.29 -13.09
N ASP A 243 -8.18 4.54 -13.48
CA ASP A 243 -7.04 4.33 -12.59
C ASP A 243 -7.16 5.18 -11.31
N GLY A 244 -6.65 4.62 -10.22
CA GLY A 244 -6.63 5.29 -8.92
C GLY A 244 -5.46 6.26 -8.82
N ILE A 245 -5.69 7.35 -8.08
CA ILE A 245 -4.69 8.38 -7.80
C ILE A 245 -4.54 8.53 -6.29
N SER A 246 -3.31 8.55 -5.80
CA SER A 246 -2.95 8.94 -4.44
C SER A 246 -1.89 10.03 -4.45
N LEU A 247 -1.68 10.65 -3.28
CA LEU A 247 -0.50 11.49 -3.08
C LEU A 247 0.75 10.58 -3.01
N ASP A 248 1.87 11.12 -3.48
CA ASP A 248 3.21 10.54 -3.28
C ASP A 248 3.74 10.88 -1.87
#